data_AF-A0A671R6G2-F1
#
_entry.id   AF-A0A671R6G2-F1
#
_cell.length_a   1.000
_cell.length_b   1.000
_cell.length_c   1.000
_cell.angle_alpha   90.00
_cell.angle_beta   90.00
_cell.angle_gamma   90.00
#
_symmetry.space_group_name_H-M   'P 1'
#
loop_
_entity.id
_entity.type
_entity.pdbx_description
1 polymer ?
#
loop_
_entity_poly.entity_id
_entity_poly.type
_entity_poly.pdbx_seq_one_letter_code
_entity_poly.pdbx_strand_id
1 'polypeptide(L)'
;MAAPALQQPSYLLANLKADWTIKPLHQRCNEMSKIIDDFPAKELHAIFPWLVESVFGSLDGILSGWNLRYLQARMAEYNIAVDFLGPSGPMMKLVYKLQAEEYKYEFPVSYLPGPIKSSIQAGVLPDCPLFHNKIQFPMSGLLLLNPFEYYMFNFASSLIAPKNYPPGQHGSCSDSAYFVLVDTYLKYFLPTEGNVPPSPFSDTMGTVASPAPRSPSVPYVGYGGHSTSLLKRHITHQPSVNADPAAQEIWRSETLLQVFVEMWLHHYSLEMYQKLQSPQVKLALLQYRLSMSSMLCQPPAPPGSGTLHTYQEPFMPSEEHVLVVRLLVKHLHAFSSSLKQESIFSSPSTHSHSSPLEELKRWVFTRFVQQKLYVFLQHCFGHWPLDASFRAVLETWLSYIQPWRYTGEKNNTQADGQNRTVPDKWASFVQENLLVYTKLFQGFLNRAMRTDLVNAKSALMVFRVAKVFVQPNLSEMIQKGDGL
;
A
#
# COMPACT_ATOMS: atom_id res chain seq x y z
N MET A 1 11.49 34.06 -28.81
CA MET A 1 11.07 32.72 -28.35
C MET A 1 12.29 31.83 -28.33
N ALA A 2 12.84 31.54 -27.15
CA ALA A 2 13.93 30.58 -27.02
C ALA A 2 13.35 29.16 -27.12
N ALA A 3 13.89 28.34 -28.01
CA ALA A 3 13.55 26.93 -28.13
C ALA A 3 13.83 26.20 -26.80
N PRO A 4 13.08 25.14 -26.45
CA PRO A 4 13.40 24.33 -25.29
C PRO A 4 14.80 23.72 -25.48
N ALA A 5 15.67 23.90 -24.49
CA ALA A 5 17.00 23.33 -24.50
C ALA A 5 16.89 21.80 -24.57
N LEU A 6 17.24 21.23 -25.73
CA LEU A 6 17.42 19.79 -25.90
C LEU A 6 18.42 19.30 -24.85
N GLN A 7 17.93 18.53 -23.90
CA GLN A 7 18.71 17.90 -22.83
C GLN A 7 19.84 17.09 -23.50
N GLN A 8 21.10 17.46 -23.26
CA GLN A 8 22.23 16.69 -23.78
C GLN A 8 22.12 15.24 -23.27
N PRO A 9 22.29 14.22 -24.14
CA PRO A 9 22.23 12.83 -23.71
C PRO A 9 23.33 12.56 -22.70
N SER A 10 22.95 12.03 -21.53
CA SER A 10 23.91 11.65 -20.49
C SER A 10 24.86 10.58 -21.05
N TYR A 11 26.15 10.89 -21.15
CA TYR A 11 27.18 9.96 -21.61
C TYR A 11 27.22 8.70 -20.72
N LEU A 12 27.04 8.88 -19.40
CA LEU A 12 26.92 7.79 -18.44
C LEU A 12 25.74 6.87 -18.77
N LEU A 13 24.56 7.44 -19.09
CA LEU A 13 23.38 6.66 -19.45
C LEU A 13 23.60 5.85 -20.75
N ALA A 14 24.24 6.46 -21.74
CA ALA A 14 24.53 5.79 -23.01
C ALA A 14 25.46 4.58 -22.81
N ASN A 15 26.53 4.74 -22.03
CA ASN A 15 27.46 3.66 -21.71
C ASN A 15 26.79 2.54 -20.91
N LEU A 16 26.00 2.91 -19.90
CA LEU A 16 25.27 1.93 -19.10
C LEU A 16 24.29 1.11 -19.95
N LYS A 17 23.55 1.75 -20.86
CA LYS A 17 22.63 1.06 -21.76
C LYS A 17 23.33 0.10 -22.72
N ALA A 18 24.51 0.46 -23.22
CA ALA A 18 25.29 -0.40 -24.11
C ALA A 18 25.74 -1.69 -23.41
N ASP A 19 26.16 -1.59 -22.15
CA ASP A 19 26.68 -2.72 -21.37
C ASP A 19 25.58 -3.55 -20.68
N TRP A 20 24.38 -2.99 -20.49
CA TRP A 20 23.33 -3.53 -19.62
C TRP A 20 22.80 -4.92 -20.03
N THR A 21 22.82 -5.23 -21.32
CA THR A 21 22.35 -6.52 -21.86
C THR A 21 23.46 -7.56 -21.98
N ILE A 22 24.72 -7.14 -21.88
CA ILE A 22 25.89 -8.02 -22.05
C ILE A 22 26.35 -8.56 -20.69
N LYS A 23 26.29 -7.74 -19.63
CA LYS A 23 26.81 -8.10 -18.32
C LYS A 23 25.81 -8.91 -17.47
N PRO A 24 26.27 -9.93 -16.72
CA PRO A 24 25.42 -10.66 -15.78
C PRO A 24 24.94 -9.75 -14.63
N LEU A 25 23.84 -10.13 -13.96
CA LEU A 25 23.22 -9.28 -12.92
C LEU A 25 24.19 -8.88 -11.80
N HIS A 26 25.01 -9.82 -11.31
CA HIS A 26 25.98 -9.52 -10.24
C HIS A 26 26.97 -8.41 -10.62
N GLN A 27 27.47 -8.42 -11.86
CA GLN A 27 28.42 -7.43 -12.33
C GLN A 27 27.73 -6.07 -12.49
N ARG A 28 26.50 -6.06 -13.03
CA ARG A 28 25.68 -4.85 -13.13
C ARG A 28 25.42 -4.21 -11.76
N CYS A 29 25.04 -5.00 -10.75
CA CYS A 29 24.83 -4.50 -9.39
C CYS A 29 26.11 -3.96 -8.76
N ASN A 30 27.26 -4.63 -8.95
CA ASN A 30 28.54 -4.19 -8.41
C ASN A 30 29.02 -2.88 -9.05
N GLU A 31 28.93 -2.76 -10.37
CA GLU A 31 29.29 -1.53 -11.10
C GLU A 31 28.34 -0.39 -10.73
N MET A 32 27.03 -0.66 -10.67
CA MET A 32 26.03 0.35 -10.30
C MET A 32 26.24 0.84 -8.86
N SER A 33 26.63 -0.04 -7.93
CA SER A 33 26.93 0.36 -6.55
C SER A 33 28.09 1.35 -6.49
N LYS A 34 29.17 1.09 -7.26
CA LYS A 34 30.30 2.03 -7.37
C LYS A 34 29.87 3.37 -7.99
N ILE A 35 29.07 3.33 -9.05
CA ILE A 35 28.54 4.55 -9.68
C ILE A 35 27.71 5.38 -8.68
N ILE A 36 26.84 4.73 -7.91
CA ILE A 36 26.01 5.40 -6.88
C ILE A 36 26.88 6.07 -5.82
N ASP A 37 28.01 5.47 -5.47
CA ASP A 37 28.95 6.01 -4.48
C ASP A 37 29.75 7.18 -5.07
N ASP A 38 30.38 6.99 -6.23
CA ASP A 38 31.39 7.88 -6.78
C ASP A 38 30.80 9.11 -7.51
N PHE A 39 29.61 8.98 -8.11
CA PHE A 39 29.07 10.02 -9.00
C PHE A 39 28.21 11.06 -8.26
N PRO A 40 28.20 12.34 -8.69
CA PRO A 40 27.36 13.36 -8.10
C PRO A 40 25.87 13.11 -8.40
N ALA A 41 24.99 13.61 -7.52
CA ALA A 41 23.55 13.42 -7.63
C ALA A 41 22.97 13.90 -8.98
N LYS A 42 23.56 14.92 -9.60
CA LYS A 42 23.15 15.42 -10.92
C LYS A 42 23.28 14.38 -12.03
N GLU A 43 24.35 13.60 -12.03
CA GLU A 43 24.55 12.54 -13.04
C GLU A 43 23.67 11.33 -12.74
N LEU A 44 23.53 11.01 -11.45
CA LEU A 44 22.66 9.95 -10.96
C LEU A 44 21.17 10.23 -11.25
N HIS A 45 20.76 11.50 -11.19
CA HIS A 45 19.40 11.92 -11.48
C HIS A 45 18.99 11.54 -12.91
N ALA A 46 19.91 11.69 -13.88
CA ALA A 46 19.65 11.40 -15.28
C ALA A 46 19.49 9.90 -15.58
N ILE A 47 20.12 9.01 -14.79
CA ILE A 47 20.04 7.56 -14.99
C ILE A 47 18.90 6.91 -14.18
N PHE A 48 18.43 7.56 -13.11
CA PHE A 48 17.50 6.96 -12.16
C PHE A 48 16.18 6.45 -12.78
N PRO A 49 15.45 7.20 -13.64
CA PRO A 49 14.23 6.70 -14.27
C PRO A 49 14.47 5.43 -15.10
N TRP A 50 15.56 5.42 -15.86
CA TRP A 50 15.95 4.25 -16.65
C TRP A 50 16.31 3.04 -15.77
N LEU A 51 17.01 3.26 -14.66
CA LEU A 51 17.34 2.18 -13.73
C LEU A 51 16.08 1.60 -13.07
N VAL A 52 15.14 2.46 -12.66
CA VAL A 52 13.85 2.04 -12.09
C VAL A 52 13.05 1.20 -13.09
N GLU A 53 12.92 1.64 -14.35
CA GLU A 53 12.27 0.87 -15.42
C GLU A 53 13.01 -0.44 -15.72
N SER A 54 14.35 -0.42 -15.70
CA SER A 54 15.16 -1.62 -15.94
C SER A 54 15.00 -2.67 -14.84
N VAL A 55 14.67 -2.26 -13.61
CA VAL A 55 14.42 -3.16 -12.48
C VAL A 55 12.98 -3.65 -12.49
N PHE A 56 12.01 -2.74 -12.52
CA PHE A 56 10.58 -3.06 -12.32
C PHE A 56 9.81 -3.38 -13.60
N GLY A 57 10.41 -3.09 -14.76
CA GLY A 57 9.71 -3.10 -16.04
C GLY A 57 9.04 -1.77 -16.36
N SER A 58 8.55 -1.66 -17.59
CA SER A 58 7.75 -0.53 -18.03
C SER A 58 6.34 -0.64 -17.48
N LEU A 59 5.67 0.50 -17.29
CA LEU A 59 4.34 0.55 -16.67
C LEU A 59 3.25 -0.13 -17.52
N ASP A 60 3.45 -0.24 -18.84
CA ASP A 60 2.59 -1.00 -19.77
C ASP A 60 2.88 -2.51 -19.78
N GLY A 61 3.91 -2.95 -19.06
CA GLY A 61 4.34 -4.34 -18.99
C GLY A 61 5.08 -4.87 -20.22
N ILE A 62 5.39 -4.02 -21.23
CA ILE A 62 6.14 -4.44 -22.42
C ILE A 62 7.56 -4.86 -22.02
N LEU A 63 8.24 -4.00 -21.25
CA LEU A 63 9.51 -4.31 -20.63
C LEU A 63 9.23 -4.91 -19.25
N SER A 64 9.88 -6.01 -18.94
CA SER A 64 9.63 -6.71 -17.68
C SER A 64 10.72 -6.53 -16.61
N GLY A 65 11.75 -5.76 -16.94
CA GLY A 65 12.88 -5.51 -16.06
C GLY A 65 13.56 -6.78 -15.58
N TRP A 66 13.86 -6.85 -14.27
CA TRP A 66 14.51 -8.00 -13.63
C TRP A 66 13.54 -9.13 -13.30
N ASN A 67 12.25 -8.96 -13.62
CA ASN A 67 11.21 -9.96 -13.43
C ASN A 67 11.14 -10.51 -12.00
N LEU A 68 11.21 -9.62 -11.00
CA LEU A 68 11.33 -9.95 -9.56
C LEU A 68 10.24 -10.90 -9.04
N ARG A 69 9.06 -10.91 -9.68
CA ARG A 69 7.94 -11.83 -9.37
C ARG A 69 8.26 -13.30 -9.68
N TYR A 70 9.18 -13.56 -10.61
CA TYR A 70 9.62 -14.89 -11.02
C TYR A 70 11.06 -15.23 -10.63
N LEU A 71 11.80 -14.26 -10.09
CA LEU A 71 13.13 -14.51 -9.53
C LEU A 71 12.99 -15.25 -8.19
N GLN A 72 13.18 -16.57 -8.20
CA GLN A 72 12.93 -17.46 -7.07
C GLN A 72 14.21 -17.69 -6.24
N ALA A 73 14.07 -18.00 -4.95
CA ALA A 73 15.18 -18.23 -4.02
C ALA A 73 16.25 -19.24 -4.49
N ARG A 74 15.86 -20.21 -5.33
CA ARG A 74 16.77 -21.21 -5.91
C ARG A 74 17.66 -20.69 -7.05
N MET A 75 17.41 -19.48 -7.55
CA MET A 75 18.15 -18.90 -8.67
C MET A 75 19.38 -18.14 -8.14
N ALA A 76 20.51 -18.25 -8.84
CA ALA A 76 21.77 -17.63 -8.41
C ALA A 76 21.67 -16.10 -8.25
N GLU A 77 20.81 -15.47 -9.05
CA GLU A 77 20.58 -14.02 -9.09
C GLU A 77 19.71 -13.49 -7.96
N TYR A 78 19.06 -14.38 -7.20
CA TYR A 78 18.07 -14.02 -6.19
C TYR A 78 18.63 -13.11 -5.09
N ASN A 79 19.68 -13.56 -4.39
CA ASN A 79 20.26 -12.79 -3.29
C ASN A 79 20.82 -11.46 -3.78
N ILE A 80 21.43 -11.44 -4.97
CA ILE A 80 21.96 -10.23 -5.59
C ILE A 80 20.86 -9.18 -5.79
N ALA A 81 19.69 -9.57 -6.30
CA ALA A 81 18.58 -8.65 -6.49
C ALA A 81 17.98 -8.17 -5.16
N VAL A 82 17.80 -9.08 -4.19
CA VAL A 82 17.25 -8.74 -2.87
C VAL A 82 18.17 -7.80 -2.10
N ASP A 83 19.47 -8.06 -2.09
CA ASP A 83 20.48 -7.21 -1.42
C ASP A 83 20.59 -5.85 -2.10
N PHE A 84 20.55 -5.81 -3.44
CA PHE A 84 20.64 -4.55 -4.19
C PHE A 84 19.42 -3.63 -3.96
N LEU A 85 18.22 -4.23 -3.91
CA LEU A 85 16.93 -3.54 -3.84
C LEU A 85 16.36 -3.40 -2.43
N GLY A 86 17.00 -3.97 -1.41
CA GLY A 86 16.58 -3.85 -0.03
C GLY A 86 16.57 -2.40 0.48
N PRO A 87 15.88 -2.13 1.60
CA PRO A 87 15.77 -0.77 2.16
C PRO A 87 17.12 -0.18 2.61
N SER A 88 18.13 -1.01 2.84
CA SER A 88 19.52 -0.59 3.12
C SER A 88 20.47 -0.89 1.95
N GLY A 89 19.93 -1.25 0.78
CA GLY A 89 20.70 -1.59 -0.41
C GLY A 89 21.11 -0.35 -1.23
N PRO A 90 22.03 -0.53 -2.20
CA PRO A 90 22.48 0.52 -3.11
C PRO A 90 21.35 1.28 -3.81
N MET A 91 20.27 0.60 -4.23
CA MET A 91 19.16 1.29 -4.89
C MET A 91 18.45 2.29 -3.96
N MET A 92 18.26 1.94 -2.68
CA MET A 92 17.69 2.87 -1.71
C MET A 92 18.67 3.98 -1.33
N LYS A 93 19.99 3.70 -1.32
CA LYS A 93 21.04 4.73 -1.18
C LYS A 93 20.91 5.79 -2.26
N LEU A 94 20.75 5.37 -3.52
CA LEU A 94 20.52 6.26 -4.65
C LEU A 94 19.25 7.10 -4.45
N VAL A 95 18.15 6.48 -4.02
CA VAL A 95 16.89 7.19 -3.72
C VAL A 95 17.11 8.29 -2.70
N TYR A 96 17.80 8.02 -1.60
CA TYR A 96 18.06 9.03 -0.56
C TYR A 96 19.03 10.12 -1.02
N LYS A 97 20.07 9.77 -1.78
CA LYS A 97 21.01 10.74 -2.36
C LYS A 97 20.30 11.73 -3.27
N LEU A 98 19.37 11.25 -4.10
CA LEU A 98 18.56 12.11 -4.98
C LEU A 98 17.50 12.90 -4.20
N GLN A 99 16.97 12.32 -3.12
CA GLN A 99 15.96 12.96 -2.29
C GLN A 99 16.54 14.17 -1.54
N ALA A 100 17.80 14.10 -1.10
CA ALA A 100 18.50 15.20 -0.44
C ALA A 100 18.66 16.44 -1.34
N GLU A 101 18.73 16.26 -2.65
CA GLU A 101 18.81 17.32 -3.66
C GLU A 101 17.44 17.77 -4.19
N GLU A 102 16.34 17.30 -3.58
CA GLU A 102 14.96 17.68 -3.89
C GLU A 102 14.50 17.42 -5.35
N TYR A 103 15.17 16.53 -6.08
CA TYR A 103 14.77 16.16 -7.45
C TYR A 103 13.32 15.67 -7.55
N LYS A 104 12.70 15.87 -8.72
CA LYS A 104 11.33 15.43 -9.04
C LYS A 104 11.32 14.56 -10.29
N TYR A 105 10.37 13.63 -10.32
CA TYR A 105 10.16 12.69 -11.42
C TYR A 105 8.69 12.65 -11.83
N GLU A 106 8.47 12.50 -13.13
CA GLU A 106 7.14 12.45 -13.72
C GLU A 106 6.60 11.02 -13.72
N PHE A 107 5.38 10.83 -13.19
CA PHE A 107 4.67 9.56 -13.22
C PHE A 107 3.33 9.72 -13.93
N PRO A 108 3.00 8.94 -14.98
CA PRO A 108 1.76 9.15 -15.72
C PRO A 108 0.52 8.70 -14.95
N VAL A 109 -0.49 9.58 -14.87
CA VAL A 109 -1.78 9.32 -14.21
C VAL A 109 -2.52 8.13 -14.86
N SER A 110 -2.24 7.84 -16.14
CA SER A 110 -2.84 6.73 -16.88
C SER A 110 -2.59 5.35 -16.29
N TYR A 111 -1.54 5.21 -15.48
CA TYR A 111 -1.12 3.97 -14.81
C TYR A 111 -1.55 3.87 -13.34
N LEU A 112 -2.32 4.85 -12.84
CA LEU A 112 -2.97 4.73 -11.54
C LEU A 112 -4.16 3.76 -11.61
N PRO A 113 -4.55 3.14 -10.48
CA PRO A 113 -5.74 2.31 -10.40
C PRO A 113 -7.00 3.04 -10.87
N GLY A 114 -7.94 2.29 -11.46
CA GLY A 114 -9.08 2.80 -12.22
C GLY A 114 -9.85 3.95 -11.55
N PRO A 115 -10.31 3.82 -10.30
CA PRO A 115 -11.04 4.88 -9.61
C PRO A 115 -10.24 6.16 -9.41
N ILE A 116 -8.97 6.02 -9.02
CA ILE A 116 -8.08 7.16 -8.76
C ILE A 116 -7.84 7.91 -10.07
N LYS A 117 -7.48 7.16 -11.12
CA LYS A 117 -7.30 7.68 -12.48
C LYS A 117 -8.56 8.43 -12.96
N SER A 118 -9.72 7.79 -12.88
CA SER A 118 -10.98 8.38 -13.35
C SER A 118 -11.40 9.60 -12.53
N SER A 119 -11.15 9.60 -11.21
CA SER A 119 -11.39 10.77 -10.34
C SER A 119 -10.54 11.96 -10.76
N ILE A 120 -9.24 11.73 -10.94
CA ILE A 120 -8.29 12.76 -11.36
C ILE A 120 -8.64 13.30 -12.76
N GLN A 121 -8.99 12.41 -13.70
CA GLN A 121 -9.41 12.79 -15.05
C GLN A 121 -10.73 13.58 -15.07
N ALA A 122 -11.62 13.31 -14.11
CA ALA A 122 -12.85 14.09 -13.90
C ALA A 122 -12.62 15.43 -13.16
N GLY A 123 -11.37 15.77 -12.83
CA GLY A 123 -11.01 16.99 -12.11
C GLY A 123 -11.29 16.96 -10.60
N VAL A 124 -11.58 15.78 -10.05
CA VAL A 124 -11.82 15.58 -8.61
C VAL A 124 -10.55 15.05 -7.96
N LEU A 125 -9.93 15.88 -7.12
CA LEU A 125 -8.72 15.53 -6.39
C LEU A 125 -9.03 14.44 -5.35
N PRO A 126 -8.27 13.32 -5.31
CA PRO A 126 -8.35 12.37 -4.20
C PRO A 126 -8.09 13.01 -2.83
N ASP A 127 -8.84 12.62 -1.81
CA ASP A 127 -8.62 13.05 -0.41
C ASP A 127 -7.31 12.49 0.20
N CYS A 128 -6.66 11.56 -0.49
CA CYS A 128 -5.41 10.97 -0.04
C CYS A 128 -4.27 12.01 -0.11
N PRO A 129 -3.54 12.29 1.01
CA PRO A 129 -2.47 13.28 1.05
C PRO A 129 -1.37 13.06 0.00
N LEU A 130 -1.21 11.82 -0.46
CA LEU A 130 -0.27 11.42 -1.50
C LEU A 130 -0.37 12.26 -2.78
N PHE A 131 -1.55 12.79 -3.11
CA PHE A 131 -1.81 13.56 -4.34
C PHE A 131 -1.89 15.07 -4.14
N HIS A 132 -1.90 15.55 -2.89
CA HIS A 132 -2.01 16.98 -2.58
C HIS A 132 -0.82 17.77 -3.13
N ASN A 133 -1.10 18.91 -3.77
CA ASN A 133 -0.09 19.80 -4.39
C ASN A 133 0.79 19.16 -5.49
N LYS A 134 0.48 17.94 -5.93
CA LYS A 134 1.22 17.23 -7.00
C LYS A 134 0.47 17.20 -8.32
N ILE A 135 -0.80 17.59 -8.29
CA ILE A 135 -1.68 17.70 -9.46
C ILE A 135 -1.87 19.17 -9.76
N GLN A 136 -1.42 19.61 -10.93
CA GLN A 136 -1.61 20.99 -11.42
C GLN A 136 -2.77 21.02 -12.43
N PHE A 137 -3.60 22.05 -12.35
CA PHE A 137 -4.68 22.32 -13.30
C PHE A 137 -4.29 23.51 -14.20
N PRO A 138 -4.48 23.43 -15.54
CA PRO A 138 -5.08 22.33 -16.31
C PRO A 138 -4.22 21.05 -16.33
N MET A 139 -4.89 19.90 -16.35
CA MET A 139 -4.26 18.58 -16.14
C MET A 139 -3.21 18.26 -17.21
N SER A 140 -1.95 18.13 -16.81
CA SER A 140 -0.87 17.61 -17.66
C SER A 140 -0.93 16.10 -17.88
N GLY A 141 -1.71 15.37 -17.07
CA GLY A 141 -1.74 13.91 -17.05
C GLY A 141 -0.55 13.27 -16.33
N LEU A 142 0.29 14.07 -15.68
CA LEU A 142 1.51 13.64 -14.97
C LEU A 142 1.44 14.02 -13.49
N LEU A 143 1.97 13.15 -12.63
CA LEU A 143 2.24 13.41 -11.21
C LEU A 143 3.72 13.72 -11.03
N LEU A 144 4.02 14.81 -10.32
CA LEU A 144 5.39 15.12 -9.92
C LEU A 144 5.70 14.51 -8.55
N LEU A 145 6.55 13.49 -8.54
CA LEU A 145 6.91 12.71 -7.37
C LEU A 145 8.35 13.01 -6.94
N ASN A 146 8.62 12.96 -5.63
CA ASN A 146 10.01 12.92 -5.17
C ASN A 146 10.63 11.52 -5.43
N PRO A 147 11.95 11.32 -5.26
CA PRO A 147 12.62 10.07 -5.66
C PRO A 147 12.11 8.85 -4.89
N PHE A 148 11.78 9.01 -3.60
CA PHE A 148 11.23 7.93 -2.77
C PHE A 148 9.83 7.53 -3.21
N GLU A 149 8.96 8.52 -3.45
CA GLU A 149 7.62 8.29 -3.99
C GLU A 149 7.70 7.62 -5.35
N TYR A 150 8.51 8.14 -6.27
CA TYR A 150 8.66 7.58 -7.61
C TYR A 150 9.11 6.11 -7.57
N TYR A 151 10.08 5.79 -6.70
CA TYR A 151 10.50 4.40 -6.48
C TYR A 151 9.35 3.53 -5.95
N MET A 152 8.64 3.98 -4.91
CA MET A 152 7.54 3.23 -4.30
C MET A 152 6.36 3.04 -5.25
N PHE A 153 6.03 4.03 -6.07
CA PHE A 153 4.99 3.92 -7.11
C PHE A 153 5.35 2.85 -8.13
N ASN A 154 6.58 2.86 -8.67
CA ASN A 154 7.02 1.84 -9.64
C ASN A 154 7.10 0.45 -8.99
N PHE A 155 7.61 0.36 -7.76
CA PHE A 155 7.63 -0.88 -6.98
C PHE A 155 6.22 -1.45 -6.80
N ALA A 156 5.24 -0.62 -6.43
CA ALA A 156 3.85 -1.06 -6.26
C ALA A 156 3.16 -1.38 -7.60
N SER A 157 3.41 -0.59 -8.66
CA SER A 157 2.89 -0.81 -10.01
C SER A 157 3.32 -2.15 -10.59
N SER A 158 4.54 -2.62 -10.30
CA SER A 158 5.05 -3.89 -10.84
C SER A 158 4.21 -5.12 -10.42
N LEU A 159 3.50 -5.05 -9.29
CA LEU A 159 2.59 -6.12 -8.85
C LEU A 159 1.32 -6.20 -9.71
N ILE A 160 0.78 -5.04 -10.09
CA ILE A 160 -0.50 -4.91 -10.79
C ILE A 160 -0.35 -4.77 -12.31
N ALA A 161 0.89 -4.62 -12.81
CA ALA A 161 1.18 -4.58 -14.23
C ALA A 161 0.76 -5.89 -14.94
N PRO A 162 0.20 -5.81 -16.16
CA PRO A 162 -0.22 -6.96 -16.95
C PRO A 162 0.89 -8.02 -17.08
N LYS A 163 0.51 -9.30 -17.05
CA LYS A 163 1.46 -10.41 -17.24
C LYS A 163 1.68 -10.65 -18.74
N ASN A 164 2.80 -10.20 -19.29
CA ASN A 164 3.21 -10.49 -20.66
C ASN A 164 4.19 -11.69 -20.70
N TYR A 165 3.77 -12.88 -20.26
CA TYR A 165 4.66 -14.04 -20.23
C TYR A 165 3.98 -15.38 -20.54
N PRO A 166 4.73 -16.36 -21.11
CA PRO A 166 4.16 -17.61 -21.57
C PRO A 166 3.60 -18.44 -20.42
N PRO A 167 2.43 -19.08 -20.62
CA PRO A 167 1.80 -19.92 -19.61
C PRO A 167 2.69 -21.13 -19.28
N GLY A 168 2.91 -21.40 -17.98
CA GLY A 168 3.55 -22.65 -17.53
C GLY A 168 4.53 -22.53 -16.36
N GLN A 169 5.08 -21.35 -16.07
CA GLN A 169 6.00 -21.17 -14.93
C GLN A 169 5.25 -20.91 -13.62
N HIS A 170 4.76 -21.97 -12.98
CA HIS A 170 4.15 -21.91 -11.65
C HIS A 170 5.23 -22.09 -10.57
N GLY A 171 5.89 -20.99 -10.19
CA GLY A 171 6.71 -20.92 -8.98
C GLY A 171 5.86 -20.67 -7.74
N SER A 172 6.40 -20.99 -6.55
CA SER A 172 5.82 -20.55 -5.28
C SER A 172 5.84 -19.03 -5.23
N CYS A 173 4.68 -18.39 -5.14
CA CYS A 173 4.58 -16.93 -5.12
C CYS A 173 5.22 -16.33 -3.85
N SER A 174 5.26 -17.07 -2.73
CA SER A 174 5.78 -16.57 -1.45
C SER A 174 7.29 -16.47 -1.38
N ASP A 175 8.01 -17.09 -2.32
CA ASP A 175 9.48 -17.19 -2.30
C ASP A 175 10.13 -16.39 -3.43
N SER A 176 9.34 -15.56 -4.14
CA SER A 176 9.86 -14.65 -5.15
C SER A 176 10.61 -13.47 -4.53
N ALA A 177 11.58 -12.93 -5.26
CA ALA A 177 12.33 -11.76 -4.82
C ALA A 177 11.40 -10.57 -4.55
N TYR A 178 10.36 -10.38 -5.38
CA TYR A 178 9.35 -9.34 -5.15
C TYR A 178 8.63 -9.52 -3.81
N PHE A 179 8.12 -10.72 -3.53
CA PHE A 179 7.39 -10.99 -2.28
C PHE A 179 8.26 -10.78 -1.04
N VAL A 180 9.53 -11.22 -1.10
CA VAL A 180 10.49 -11.04 -0.01
C VAL A 180 10.92 -9.58 0.15
N LEU A 181 11.05 -8.83 -0.95
CA LEU A 181 11.28 -7.39 -0.88
C LEU A 181 10.10 -6.69 -0.20
N VAL A 182 8.84 -7.00 -0.56
CA VAL A 182 7.66 -6.43 0.13
C VAL A 182 7.73 -6.72 1.63
N ASP A 183 8.02 -7.96 2.03
CA ASP A 183 8.17 -8.35 3.44
C ASP A 183 9.28 -7.53 4.14
N THR A 184 10.41 -7.36 3.48
CA THR A 184 11.57 -6.62 4.00
C THR A 184 11.26 -5.13 4.15
N TYR A 185 10.61 -4.52 3.15
CA TYR A 185 10.15 -3.14 3.18
C TYR A 185 9.15 -2.90 4.30
N LEU A 186 8.15 -3.78 4.46
CA LEU A 186 7.16 -3.66 5.53
C LEU A 186 7.81 -3.80 6.92
N LYS A 187 8.75 -4.73 7.11
CA LYS A 187 9.49 -4.85 8.38
C LYS A 187 10.32 -3.61 8.71
N TYR A 188 10.95 -3.01 7.69
CA TYR A 188 11.81 -1.85 7.86
C TYR A 188 11.02 -0.58 8.18
N PHE A 189 9.98 -0.29 7.39
CA PHE A 189 9.19 0.93 7.52
C PHE A 189 8.03 0.83 8.52
N LEU A 190 7.64 -0.37 8.96
CA LEU A 190 6.63 -0.57 10.00
C LEU A 190 7.22 -1.34 11.20
N PRO A 191 8.16 -0.73 11.94
CA PRO A 191 8.87 -1.39 13.03
C PRO A 191 7.92 -1.77 14.16
N THR A 192 7.96 -3.05 14.55
CA THR A 192 7.26 -3.57 15.73
C THR A 192 8.05 -3.32 17.02
N GLU A 193 9.38 -3.20 16.92
CA GLU A 193 10.27 -2.87 18.03
C GLU A 193 11.09 -1.64 17.68
N GLY A 194 11.32 -0.76 18.67
CA GLY A 194 12.08 0.48 18.48
C GLY A 194 11.37 1.53 17.61
N ASN A 195 12.17 2.46 17.08
CA ASN A 195 11.74 3.50 16.13
C ASN A 195 11.98 3.03 14.69
N VAL A 196 11.49 3.81 13.73
CA VAL A 196 11.83 3.59 12.32
C VAL A 196 13.35 3.75 12.17
N PRO A 197 14.07 2.84 11.49
CA PRO A 197 15.51 2.99 11.36
C PRO A 197 15.85 4.28 10.60
N PRO A 198 16.85 5.06 11.07
CA PRO A 198 17.31 6.23 10.34
C PRO A 198 17.86 5.82 8.97
N SER A 199 17.94 6.80 8.06
CA SER A 199 18.63 6.61 6.79
C SER A 199 20.05 6.10 7.08
N PRO A 200 20.44 4.89 6.63
CA PRO A 200 21.77 4.35 6.92
C PRO A 200 22.89 5.10 6.17
N PHE A 201 22.52 6.10 5.36
CA PHE A 201 23.41 6.88 4.50
C PHE A 201 23.51 8.35 4.92
N SER A 202 23.02 8.70 6.11
CA SER A 202 23.22 10.04 6.68
C SER A 202 24.67 10.20 7.14
N ASP A 203 25.53 10.73 6.25
CA ASP A 203 26.89 11.12 6.63
C ASP A 203 26.89 12.33 7.57
N THR A 204 27.73 12.24 8.59
CA THR A 204 28.11 13.29 9.55
C THR A 204 28.92 14.40 8.85
N MET A 205 28.37 15.08 7.86
CA MET A 205 29.05 16.17 7.15
C MET A 205 28.29 17.49 7.33
N GLY A 206 28.76 18.26 8.33
CA GLY A 206 28.89 19.72 8.31
C GLY A 206 27.64 20.58 8.08
N THR A 207 27.29 21.36 9.10
CA THR A 207 26.55 22.64 9.02
C THR A 207 26.55 23.29 7.63
N VAL A 208 25.44 23.15 6.90
CA VAL A 208 25.16 23.92 5.68
C VAL A 208 24.44 25.21 6.08
N ALA A 209 24.98 26.35 5.62
CA ALA A 209 24.55 27.69 5.99
C ALA A 209 23.06 27.96 5.68
N SER A 210 22.40 28.70 6.58
CA SER A 210 20.98 29.09 6.50
C SER A 210 20.64 29.87 5.22
N PRO A 211 19.53 29.56 4.52
CA PRO A 211 19.00 30.44 3.47
C PRO A 211 18.24 31.63 4.08
N ALA A 212 18.32 32.79 3.42
CA ALA A 212 17.63 34.03 3.80
C ALA A 212 16.08 33.90 3.74
N PRO A 213 15.33 34.62 4.59
CA PRO A 213 13.88 34.47 4.70
C PRO A 213 13.15 35.07 3.48
N ARG A 214 12.23 34.31 2.89
CA ARG A 214 11.30 34.82 1.86
C ARG A 214 10.01 35.37 2.48
N SER A 215 9.49 36.38 1.80
CA SER A 215 8.39 37.28 2.16
C SER A 215 7.00 36.60 2.27
N PRO A 216 6.07 37.19 3.05
CA PRO A 216 4.76 36.61 3.34
C PRO A 216 3.81 36.65 2.12
N SER A 217 3.06 35.56 1.93
CA SER A 217 2.00 35.41 0.94
C SER A 217 0.77 36.27 1.28
N VAL A 218 0.26 37.00 0.29
CA VAL A 218 -0.97 37.82 0.37
C VAL A 218 -2.21 36.92 0.51
N PRO A 219 -3.14 37.19 1.44
CA PRO A 219 -4.39 36.43 1.56
C PRO A 219 -5.43 36.90 0.53
N TYR A 220 -6.01 35.95 -0.21
CA TYR A 220 -7.15 36.19 -1.10
C TYR A 220 -8.44 36.26 -0.28
N VAL A 221 -9.19 37.35 -0.41
CA VAL A 221 -10.47 37.58 0.26
C VAL A 221 -11.58 36.86 -0.53
N GLY A 222 -12.25 35.90 0.10
CA GLY A 222 -13.48 35.28 -0.39
C GLY A 222 -14.55 35.33 0.69
N TYR A 223 -15.67 36.00 0.39
CA TYR A 223 -16.81 36.22 1.28
C TYR A 223 -17.54 34.92 1.67
N GLY A 224 -17.84 34.78 2.97
CA GLY A 224 -19.04 34.11 3.48
C GLY A 224 -18.90 32.67 4.01
N GLY A 225 -19.03 32.51 5.33
CA GLY A 225 -19.40 31.24 5.99
C GLY A 225 -18.44 30.76 7.07
N HIS A 226 -18.59 31.27 8.30
CA HIS A 226 -17.84 30.83 9.47
C HIS A 226 -18.13 29.36 9.81
N SER A 227 -17.10 28.51 9.83
CA SER A 227 -17.11 27.27 10.63
C SER A 227 -15.90 27.28 11.57
N THR A 228 -16.21 27.44 12.86
CA THR A 228 -15.27 27.26 13.96
C THR A 228 -15.05 25.76 14.16
N SER A 229 -13.98 25.20 13.60
CA SER A 229 -13.52 23.85 13.94
C SER A 229 -12.05 23.88 14.30
N LEU A 230 -11.78 24.05 15.60
CA LEU A 230 -10.45 24.01 16.22
C LEU A 230 -9.88 22.58 16.35
N LEU A 231 -10.42 21.59 15.62
CA LEU A 231 -10.00 20.19 15.70
C LEU A 231 -9.40 19.62 14.40
N LYS A 232 -9.19 20.46 13.37
CA LYS A 232 -8.49 20.04 12.15
C LYS A 232 -7.01 20.44 12.22
N ARG A 233 -6.27 19.90 13.20
CA ARG A 233 -4.79 19.88 13.09
C ARG A 233 -4.41 18.87 12.03
N HIS A 234 -4.50 19.28 10.77
CA HIS A 234 -3.71 18.66 9.72
C HIS A 234 -2.25 18.84 10.13
N ILE A 235 -1.55 17.74 10.39
CA ILE A 235 -0.10 17.72 10.27
C ILE A 235 0.19 17.80 8.77
N THR A 236 -0.07 18.97 8.18
CA THR A 236 0.52 19.34 6.90
C THR A 236 1.97 19.60 7.24
N HIS A 237 2.84 18.63 6.97
CA HIS A 237 4.28 18.85 7.02
C HIS A 237 4.61 19.92 5.97
N GLN A 238 4.56 21.19 6.38
CA GLN A 238 5.42 22.19 5.77
C GLN A 238 6.85 21.68 5.98
N PRO A 239 7.69 21.60 4.93
CA PRO A 239 9.10 21.32 5.11
C PRO A 239 9.71 22.55 5.79
N SER A 240 9.59 22.62 7.12
CA SER A 240 10.36 23.56 7.91
C SER A 240 11.82 23.13 7.83
N VAL A 241 12.71 24.10 7.69
CA VAL A 241 14.16 23.95 7.45
C VAL A 241 14.89 23.14 8.54
N ASN A 242 14.20 22.73 9.61
CA ASN A 242 14.66 21.85 10.68
C ASN A 242 13.61 20.75 11.02
N ALA A 243 13.23 19.92 10.05
CA ALA A 243 12.37 18.76 10.36
C ALA A 243 13.15 17.75 11.20
N ASP A 244 12.61 17.38 12.37
CA ASP A 244 13.09 16.30 13.23
C ASP A 244 13.37 15.04 12.37
N PRO A 245 14.57 14.41 12.43
CA PRO A 245 14.86 13.16 11.73
C PRO A 245 13.76 12.10 11.89
N ALA A 246 13.15 12.01 13.06
CA ALA A 246 12.04 11.10 13.33
C ALA A 246 10.78 11.43 12.48
N ALA A 247 10.52 12.70 12.20
CA ALA A 247 9.40 13.11 11.35
C ALA A 247 9.60 12.69 9.89
N GLN A 248 10.84 12.74 9.38
CA GLN A 248 11.15 12.27 8.02
C GLN A 248 11.00 10.75 7.88
N GLU A 249 11.42 10.01 8.89
CA GLU A 249 11.28 8.55 8.93
C GLU A 249 9.81 8.11 8.98
N ILE A 250 9.00 8.80 9.79
CA ILE A 250 7.55 8.55 9.89
C ILE A 250 6.87 8.92 8.58
N TRP A 251 7.27 10.02 7.94
CA TRP A 251 6.77 10.39 6.61
C TRP A 251 7.04 9.31 5.55
N ARG A 252 8.21 8.67 5.53
CA ARG A 252 8.50 7.56 4.59
C ARG A 252 7.58 6.36 4.84
N SER A 253 7.35 6.05 6.11
CA SER A 253 6.48 4.96 6.55
C SER A 253 5.03 5.20 6.14
N GLU A 254 4.51 6.42 6.38
CA GLU A 254 3.19 6.83 5.92
C GLU A 254 3.09 6.82 4.39
N THR A 255 4.10 7.37 3.70
CA THR A 255 4.14 7.43 2.23
C THR A 255 4.10 6.04 1.60
N LEU A 256 4.92 5.11 2.08
CA LEU A 256 4.94 3.72 1.60
C LEU A 256 3.57 3.07 1.78
N LEU A 257 2.96 3.22 2.97
CA LEU A 257 1.65 2.66 3.24
C LEU A 257 0.57 3.27 2.35
N GLN A 258 0.57 4.59 2.17
CA GLN A 258 -0.35 5.27 1.26
C GLN A 258 -0.20 4.73 -0.16
N VAL A 259 1.03 4.63 -0.69
CA VAL A 259 1.25 4.07 -2.04
C VAL A 259 0.73 2.63 -2.13
N PHE A 260 1.05 1.75 -1.19
CA PHE A 260 0.60 0.35 -1.23
C PHE A 260 -0.92 0.23 -1.17
N VAL A 261 -1.57 0.99 -0.29
CA VAL A 261 -3.03 1.02 -0.18
C VAL A 261 -3.69 1.60 -1.42
N GLU A 262 -3.18 2.73 -1.92
CA GLU A 262 -3.69 3.37 -3.12
C GLU A 262 -3.56 2.42 -4.33
N MET A 263 -2.39 1.85 -4.53
CA MET A 263 -2.07 1.03 -5.70
C MET A 263 -2.66 -0.38 -5.66
N TRP A 264 -2.77 -1.03 -4.49
CA TRP A 264 -3.20 -2.43 -4.39
C TRP A 264 -4.68 -2.62 -4.07
N LEU A 265 -5.33 -1.66 -3.40
CA LEU A 265 -6.72 -1.85 -2.95
C LEU A 265 -7.77 -1.13 -3.82
N HIS A 266 -7.39 -0.11 -4.61
CA HIS A 266 -8.33 0.71 -5.37
C HIS A 266 -8.65 0.15 -6.76
N HIS A 267 -9.23 -1.03 -6.81
CA HIS A 267 -9.64 -1.66 -8.07
C HIS A 267 -11.16 -1.89 -8.19
N TYR A 268 -11.94 -1.04 -7.53
CA TYR A 268 -13.41 -1.04 -7.57
C TYR A 268 -13.96 0.05 -8.51
N SER A 269 -15.24 0.40 -8.44
CA SER A 269 -15.84 1.42 -9.32
C SER A 269 -15.54 2.86 -8.85
N LEU A 270 -15.55 3.82 -9.78
CA LEU A 270 -15.43 5.26 -9.45
C LEU A 270 -16.53 5.72 -8.48
N GLU A 271 -17.76 5.22 -8.66
CA GLU A 271 -18.89 5.55 -7.79
C GLU A 271 -18.62 5.13 -6.34
N MET A 272 -18.11 3.91 -6.14
CA MET A 272 -17.75 3.42 -4.80
C MET A 272 -16.62 4.26 -4.21
N TYR A 273 -15.65 4.66 -5.02
CA TYR A 273 -14.53 5.52 -4.59
C TYR A 273 -14.98 6.90 -4.11
N GLN A 274 -15.84 7.57 -4.86
CA GLN A 274 -16.41 8.85 -4.46
C GLN A 274 -17.25 8.72 -3.18
N LYS A 275 -18.00 7.62 -3.03
CA LYS A 275 -18.77 7.33 -1.81
C LYS A 275 -17.88 7.16 -0.57
N LEU A 276 -16.71 6.53 -0.72
CA LEU A 276 -15.74 6.35 0.38
C LEU A 276 -15.06 7.66 0.80
N GLN A 277 -14.98 8.64 -0.10
CA GLN A 277 -14.41 9.97 0.16
C GLN A 277 -15.40 10.93 0.83
N SER A 278 -16.71 10.73 0.64
CA SER A 278 -17.73 11.61 1.22
C SER A 278 -17.67 11.64 2.75
N PRO A 279 -17.65 12.82 3.42
CA PRO A 279 -17.67 12.95 4.89
C PRO A 279 -18.83 12.22 5.58
N GLN A 280 -19.86 11.86 4.83
CA GLN A 280 -21.04 11.13 5.27
C GLN A 280 -20.84 9.60 5.20
N VAL A 281 -19.61 9.07 5.23
CA VAL A 281 -19.32 7.62 5.11
C VAL A 281 -20.19 6.75 6.04
N LYS A 282 -20.55 7.23 7.24
CA LYS A 282 -21.48 6.52 8.13
C LYS A 282 -22.88 6.35 7.51
N LEU A 283 -23.42 7.38 6.86
CA LEU A 283 -24.72 7.33 6.18
C LEU A 283 -24.63 6.59 4.84
N ALA A 284 -23.53 6.72 4.09
CA ALA A 284 -23.30 5.99 2.84
C ALA A 284 -23.10 4.49 3.08
N LEU A 285 -22.38 4.09 4.13
CA LEU A 285 -22.28 2.69 4.58
C LEU A 285 -23.62 2.17 5.12
N LEU A 286 -24.41 2.99 5.82
CA LEU A 286 -25.77 2.61 6.24
C LEU A 286 -26.72 2.44 5.05
N GLN A 287 -26.70 3.35 4.08
CA GLN A 287 -27.45 3.23 2.83
C GLN A 287 -26.97 2.04 2.00
N TYR A 288 -25.67 1.74 2.01
CA TYR A 288 -25.09 0.54 1.39
C TYR A 288 -25.45 -0.75 2.12
N ARG A 289 -25.53 -0.73 3.46
CA ARG A 289 -26.08 -1.83 4.29
C ARG A 289 -27.53 -2.12 3.93
N LEU A 290 -28.29 -1.10 3.51
CA LEU A 290 -29.72 -1.20 3.17
C LEU A 290 -29.99 -1.51 1.69
N SER A 291 -29.15 -1.06 0.74
CA SER A 291 -29.44 -1.13 -0.70
C SER A 291 -29.08 -2.46 -1.37
N MET A 292 -28.27 -3.31 -0.73
CA MET A 292 -27.79 -4.55 -1.36
C MET A 292 -28.73 -5.75 -1.26
N SER A 293 -29.89 -5.61 -0.58
CA SER A 293 -30.96 -6.61 -0.65
C SER A 293 -31.64 -6.65 -2.03
N SER A 294 -31.47 -5.62 -2.89
CA SER A 294 -32.16 -5.52 -4.18
C SER A 294 -31.30 -5.76 -5.43
N MET A 295 -29.97 -5.86 -5.32
CA MET A 295 -29.09 -6.04 -6.49
C MET A 295 -28.99 -7.49 -6.99
N LEU A 296 -29.54 -8.46 -6.24
CA LEU A 296 -29.60 -9.88 -6.67
C LEU A 296 -30.82 -10.18 -7.56
N CYS A 297 -31.68 -9.19 -7.83
CA CYS A 297 -32.82 -9.32 -8.73
C CYS A 297 -33.01 -8.03 -9.55
N GLN A 298 -32.10 -7.75 -10.49
CA GLN A 298 -32.45 -6.86 -11.60
C GLN A 298 -32.70 -7.68 -12.87
N PRO A 299 -33.85 -7.52 -13.55
CA PRO A 299 -34.02 -8.01 -14.91
C PRO A 299 -33.02 -7.28 -15.83
N PRO A 300 -32.56 -7.90 -16.93
CA PRO A 300 -31.72 -7.21 -17.90
C PRO A 300 -32.46 -5.96 -18.41
N ALA A 301 -31.81 -4.80 -18.29
CA ALA A 301 -32.35 -3.52 -18.75
C ALA A 301 -32.56 -3.55 -20.28
N PRO A 302 -33.63 -2.92 -20.80
CA PRO A 302 -33.90 -2.89 -22.23
C PRO A 302 -32.85 -2.04 -22.98
N PRO A 303 -32.54 -2.36 -24.24
CA PRO A 303 -31.53 -1.66 -24.99
C PRO A 303 -32.08 -0.32 -25.50
N GLY A 304 -31.53 0.79 -25.02
CA GLY A 304 -31.76 2.10 -25.67
C GLY A 304 -31.60 3.31 -24.77
N SER A 305 -30.41 3.90 -24.74
CA SER A 305 -30.14 5.33 -24.99
C SER A 305 -28.77 5.75 -24.42
N GLY A 306 -27.87 6.05 -25.35
CA GLY A 306 -26.59 6.76 -25.24
C GLY A 306 -26.08 7.22 -23.87
N THR A 307 -25.07 6.51 -23.38
CA THR A 307 -23.83 7.12 -22.87
C THR A 307 -22.73 6.11 -23.14
N LEU A 308 -21.63 6.53 -23.78
CA LEU A 308 -20.42 5.71 -23.97
C LEU A 308 -19.78 5.45 -22.59
N HIS A 309 -20.41 4.61 -21.77
CA HIS A 309 -19.68 3.91 -20.73
C HIS A 309 -18.80 2.89 -21.46
N THR A 310 -17.54 3.27 -21.66
CA THR A 310 -16.48 2.32 -21.98
C THR A 310 -16.64 1.14 -21.01
N TYR A 311 -16.97 -0.04 -21.54
CA TYR A 311 -16.95 -1.28 -20.77
C TYR A 311 -15.52 -1.43 -20.24
N GLN A 312 -15.28 -0.98 -19.01
CA GLN A 312 -14.01 -1.19 -18.35
C GLN A 312 -14.08 -2.61 -17.81
N GLU A 313 -13.30 -3.53 -18.40
CA GLU A 313 -13.21 -4.88 -17.86
C GLU A 313 -12.93 -4.81 -16.36
N PRO A 314 -13.73 -5.49 -15.52
CA PRO A 314 -13.54 -5.44 -14.09
C PRO A 314 -12.18 -6.02 -13.76
N PHE A 315 -11.35 -5.25 -13.06
CA PHE A 315 -10.04 -5.70 -12.62
C PHE A 315 -10.19 -7.00 -11.81
N MET A 316 -9.49 -8.04 -12.25
CA MET A 316 -9.37 -9.30 -11.53
C MET A 316 -8.01 -9.36 -10.84
N PRO A 317 -7.95 -9.24 -9.50
CA PRO A 317 -6.69 -9.40 -8.80
C PRO A 317 -6.13 -10.81 -9.03
N SER A 318 -4.82 -10.91 -9.24
CA SER A 318 -4.14 -12.21 -9.32
C SER A 318 -4.00 -12.84 -7.93
N GLU A 319 -3.79 -14.16 -7.87
CA GLU A 319 -3.53 -14.84 -6.58
C GLU A 319 -2.34 -14.21 -5.84
N GLU A 320 -1.27 -13.90 -6.58
CA GLU A 320 -0.08 -13.20 -6.08
C GLU A 320 -0.42 -11.84 -5.47
N HIS A 321 -1.25 -11.04 -6.15
CA HIS A 321 -1.71 -9.76 -5.62
C HIS A 321 -2.42 -9.93 -4.28
N VAL A 322 -3.33 -10.90 -4.18
CA VAL A 322 -4.06 -11.20 -2.94
C VAL A 322 -3.12 -11.66 -1.82
N LEU A 323 -2.08 -12.44 -2.13
CA LEU A 323 -1.07 -12.88 -1.16
C LEU A 323 -0.20 -11.72 -0.66
N VAL A 324 0.15 -10.75 -1.51
CA VAL A 324 0.85 -9.53 -1.09
C VAL A 324 -0.04 -8.64 -0.21
N VAL A 325 -1.33 -8.51 -0.54
CA VAL A 325 -2.31 -7.81 0.32
C VAL A 325 -2.42 -8.52 1.68
N ARG A 326 -2.41 -9.86 1.70
CA ARG A 326 -2.37 -10.62 2.97
C ARG A 326 -1.13 -10.30 3.77
N LEU A 327 0.03 -10.22 3.14
CA LEU A 327 1.29 -9.90 3.79
C LEU A 327 1.23 -8.51 4.44
N LEU A 328 0.72 -7.51 3.71
CA LEU A 328 0.45 -6.17 4.25
C LEU A 328 -0.45 -6.23 5.50
N VAL A 329 -1.59 -6.92 5.43
CA VAL A 329 -2.52 -7.07 6.57
C VAL A 329 -1.82 -7.66 7.80
N LYS A 330 -1.00 -8.71 7.63
CA LYS A 330 -0.27 -9.33 8.74
C LYS A 330 0.70 -8.35 9.40
N HIS A 331 1.47 -7.60 8.59
CA HIS A 331 2.41 -6.60 9.09
C HIS A 331 1.71 -5.47 9.81
N LEU A 332 0.57 -4.99 9.29
CA LEU A 332 -0.20 -3.94 9.95
C LEU A 332 -0.77 -4.40 11.30
N HIS A 333 -1.23 -5.65 11.42
CA HIS A 333 -1.66 -6.19 12.71
C HIS A 333 -0.50 -6.23 13.70
N ALA A 334 0.67 -6.73 13.29
CA ALA A 334 1.85 -6.77 14.14
C ALA A 334 2.29 -5.36 14.55
N PHE A 335 2.34 -4.43 13.60
CA PHE A 335 2.71 -3.04 13.80
C PHE A 335 1.78 -2.32 14.76
N SER A 336 0.46 -2.39 14.53
CA SER A 336 -0.55 -1.76 15.40
C SER A 336 -0.57 -2.39 16.80
N SER A 337 -0.43 -3.72 16.88
CA SER A 337 -0.41 -4.44 18.17
C SER A 337 0.87 -4.22 18.98
N SER A 338 1.94 -3.69 18.36
CA SER A 338 3.19 -3.39 19.05
C SER A 338 3.15 -2.10 19.87
N LEU A 339 2.04 -1.37 19.83
CA LEU A 339 1.84 -0.18 20.64
C LEU A 339 1.95 -0.56 22.12
N LYS A 340 3.03 -0.12 22.78
CA LYS A 340 3.22 -0.34 24.21
C LYS A 340 2.15 0.45 24.95
N GLN A 341 1.34 -0.24 25.73
CA GLN A 341 0.42 0.42 26.66
C GLN A 341 1.30 1.00 27.77
N GLU A 342 1.52 2.32 27.76
CA GLU A 342 2.30 2.99 28.81
C GLU A 342 1.79 2.51 30.18
N SER A 343 2.73 2.13 31.04
CA SER A 343 2.43 1.73 32.40
C SER A 343 1.55 2.78 33.04
N ILE A 344 0.39 2.36 33.56
CA ILE A 344 -0.57 3.17 34.32
C ILE A 344 0.05 3.78 35.60
N PHE A 345 1.36 3.62 35.81
CA PHE A 345 2.14 4.10 36.96
C PHE A 345 3.00 5.34 36.68
N SER A 346 2.98 5.94 35.48
CA SER A 346 3.59 7.26 35.29
C SER A 346 2.67 8.37 35.82
N SER A 347 3.19 9.13 36.77
CA SER A 347 2.51 10.19 37.54
C SER A 347 1.74 11.22 36.70
N PRO A 348 0.70 11.88 37.25
CA PRO A 348 -0.28 12.67 36.48
C PRO A 348 0.20 14.03 35.93
N SER A 349 1.51 14.32 35.92
CA SER A 349 2.02 15.69 35.80
C SER A 349 2.93 15.98 34.61
N THR A 350 2.90 15.18 33.56
CA THR A 350 3.52 15.54 32.28
C THR A 350 2.56 15.20 31.16
N HIS A 351 2.14 16.19 30.39
CA HIS A 351 1.41 15.99 29.13
C HIS A 351 2.29 15.14 28.20
N SER A 352 2.18 13.81 28.25
CA SER A 352 2.86 12.92 27.32
C SER A 352 2.17 13.06 25.96
N HIS A 353 2.74 13.92 25.12
CA HIS A 353 2.40 13.93 23.71
C HIS A 353 2.82 12.57 23.14
N SER A 354 1.85 11.76 22.69
CA SER A 354 2.13 10.50 22.01
C SER A 354 3.08 10.75 20.84
N SER A 355 4.10 9.92 20.69
CA SER A 355 5.03 10.08 19.57
C SER A 355 4.28 9.95 18.23
N PRO A 356 4.70 10.62 17.14
CA PRO A 356 3.97 10.52 15.87
C PRO A 356 3.96 9.08 15.31
N LEU A 357 4.92 8.24 15.71
CA LEU A 357 4.95 6.81 15.39
C LEU A 357 3.86 6.03 16.13
N GLU A 358 3.59 6.36 17.40
CA GLU A 358 2.49 5.78 18.17
C GLU A 358 1.13 6.19 17.62
N GLU A 359 1.00 7.44 17.17
CA GLU A 359 -0.21 7.90 16.45
C GLU A 359 -0.41 7.10 15.15
N LEU A 360 0.67 6.91 14.38
CA LEU A 360 0.62 6.09 13.18
C LEU A 360 0.20 4.65 13.50
N LYS A 361 0.79 4.00 14.51
CA LYS A 361 0.42 2.64 14.97
C LYS A 361 -1.04 2.54 15.38
N ARG A 362 -1.57 3.57 16.05
CA ARG A 362 -2.94 3.63 16.55
C ARG A 362 -3.98 3.75 15.44
N TRP A 363 -3.69 4.57 14.42
CA TRP A 363 -4.67 4.91 13.39
C TRP A 363 -4.46 4.18 12.06
N VAL A 364 -3.44 3.30 11.96
CA VAL A 364 -3.04 2.68 10.69
C VAL A 364 -4.19 1.97 9.97
N PHE A 365 -5.02 1.22 10.68
CA PHE A 365 -6.14 0.49 10.08
C PHE A 365 -7.31 1.40 9.73
N THR A 366 -7.81 2.16 10.71
CA THR A 366 -8.99 3.01 10.55
C THR A 366 -8.78 4.11 9.51
N ARG A 367 -7.56 4.66 9.44
CA ARG A 367 -7.23 5.75 8.51
C ARG A 367 -6.89 5.26 7.10
N PHE A 368 -6.15 4.16 6.96
CA PHE A 368 -5.62 3.78 5.65
C PHE A 368 -6.30 2.55 5.06
N VAL A 369 -6.64 1.52 5.83
CA VAL A 369 -6.83 0.17 5.26
C VAL A 369 -8.26 -0.36 5.36
N GLN A 370 -8.93 -0.15 6.48
CA GLN A 370 -10.16 -0.87 6.84
C GLN A 370 -11.24 -0.88 5.74
N GLN A 371 -11.66 0.30 5.27
CA GLN A 371 -12.74 0.41 4.29
C GLN A 371 -12.33 -0.11 2.92
N LYS A 372 -11.12 0.24 2.47
CA LYS A 372 -10.57 -0.14 1.16
C LYS A 372 -10.38 -1.65 1.07
N LEU A 373 -9.88 -2.28 2.15
CA LEU A 373 -9.73 -3.72 2.24
C LEU A 373 -11.08 -4.44 2.26
N TYR A 374 -12.09 -3.92 2.96
CA TYR A 374 -13.44 -4.50 2.92
C TYR A 374 -14.00 -4.55 1.50
N VAL A 375 -13.93 -3.43 0.76
CA VAL A 375 -14.40 -3.37 -0.63
C VAL A 375 -13.58 -4.30 -1.54
N PHE A 376 -12.26 -4.35 -1.37
CA PHE A 376 -11.39 -5.26 -2.11
C PHE A 376 -11.77 -6.74 -1.87
N LEU A 377 -11.94 -7.14 -0.61
CA LEU A 377 -12.35 -8.50 -0.26
C LEU A 377 -13.76 -8.79 -0.78
N GLN A 378 -14.70 -7.87 -0.63
CA GLN A 378 -16.07 -8.05 -1.14
C GLN A 378 -16.08 -8.27 -2.65
N HIS A 379 -15.29 -7.50 -3.41
CA HIS A 379 -15.11 -7.70 -4.85
C HIS A 379 -14.58 -9.10 -5.16
N CYS A 380 -13.56 -9.56 -4.44
CA CYS A 380 -13.00 -10.91 -4.59
C CYS A 380 -14.06 -11.99 -4.27
N PHE A 381 -14.81 -11.85 -3.18
CA PHE A 381 -15.87 -12.81 -2.85
C PHE A 381 -16.96 -12.89 -3.93
N GLY A 382 -17.31 -11.75 -4.56
CA GLY A 382 -18.32 -11.69 -5.61
C GLY A 382 -17.88 -12.33 -6.94
N HIS A 383 -16.61 -12.17 -7.32
CA HIS A 383 -16.16 -12.44 -8.68
C HIS A 383 -15.09 -13.51 -8.82
N TRP A 384 -14.44 -13.94 -7.74
CA TRP A 384 -13.39 -14.95 -7.83
C TRP A 384 -13.95 -16.31 -8.28
N PRO A 385 -13.26 -17.08 -9.13
CA PRO A 385 -13.68 -18.42 -9.54
C PRO A 385 -14.00 -19.35 -8.37
N LEU A 386 -14.91 -20.31 -8.59
CA LEU A 386 -15.28 -21.35 -7.61
C LEU A 386 -14.27 -22.50 -7.58
N ASP A 387 -12.98 -22.17 -7.58
CA ASP A 387 -11.89 -23.14 -7.57
C ASP A 387 -11.00 -22.99 -6.32
N ALA A 388 -9.96 -23.83 -6.23
CA ALA A 388 -9.07 -23.86 -5.07
C ALA A 388 -8.21 -22.60 -4.89
N SER A 389 -8.07 -21.75 -5.91
CA SER A 389 -7.31 -20.49 -5.82
C SER A 389 -8.00 -19.47 -4.91
N PHE A 390 -9.32 -19.59 -4.70
CA PHE A 390 -10.06 -18.77 -3.73
C PHE A 390 -9.48 -18.87 -2.31
N ARG A 391 -8.72 -19.93 -2.02
CA ARG A 391 -7.97 -20.09 -0.77
C ARG A 391 -7.12 -18.86 -0.44
N ALA A 392 -6.52 -18.18 -1.43
CA ALA A 392 -5.75 -16.96 -1.18
C ALA A 392 -6.63 -15.86 -0.59
N VAL A 393 -7.78 -15.57 -1.22
CA VAL A 393 -8.75 -14.56 -0.75
C VAL A 393 -9.28 -14.91 0.64
N LEU A 394 -9.66 -16.17 0.83
CA LEU A 394 -10.15 -16.66 2.12
C LEU A 394 -9.11 -16.43 3.22
N GLU A 395 -7.87 -16.83 2.97
CA GLU A 395 -6.79 -16.72 3.95
C GLU A 395 -6.40 -15.26 4.21
N THR A 396 -6.56 -14.35 3.24
CA THR A 396 -6.44 -12.90 3.43
C THR A 396 -7.51 -12.39 4.38
N TRP A 397 -8.78 -12.73 4.15
CA TRP A 397 -9.89 -12.37 5.04
C TRP A 397 -9.68 -12.94 6.46
N LEU A 398 -9.35 -14.23 6.58
CA LEU A 398 -9.07 -14.86 7.88
C LEU A 398 -7.86 -14.27 8.59
N SER A 399 -6.90 -13.71 7.85
CA SER A 399 -5.76 -12.99 8.45
C SER A 399 -6.19 -11.65 9.02
N TYR A 400 -7.15 -10.96 8.39
CA TYR A 400 -7.66 -9.68 8.86
C TYR A 400 -8.54 -9.81 10.12
N ILE A 401 -9.44 -10.80 10.15
CA ILE A 401 -10.40 -10.97 11.25
C ILE A 401 -9.81 -11.64 12.50
N GLN A 402 -8.49 -11.86 12.54
CA GLN A 402 -7.80 -12.49 13.69
C GLN A 402 -6.54 -11.72 14.07
N PRO A 403 -6.65 -10.43 14.44
CA PRO A 403 -5.49 -9.60 14.78
C PRO A 403 -4.68 -10.16 15.96
N TRP A 404 -5.32 -10.85 16.91
CA TRP A 404 -4.68 -11.48 18.07
C TRP A 404 -3.59 -12.50 17.71
N ARG A 405 -3.59 -13.03 16.49
CA ARG A 405 -2.58 -13.97 16.00
C ARG A 405 -1.22 -13.31 15.71
N TYR A 406 -1.15 -11.99 15.67
CA TYR A 406 0.04 -11.22 15.31
C TYR A 406 0.58 -10.38 16.46
N THR A 407 0.15 -10.66 17.69
CA THR A 407 0.69 -10.02 18.88
C THR A 407 2.07 -10.60 19.20
N GLY A 408 3.04 -9.74 19.55
CA GLY A 408 4.41 -10.13 19.92
C GLY A 408 4.50 -10.86 21.28
N GLU A 409 3.37 -11.08 21.94
CA GLU A 409 3.22 -11.95 23.09
C GLU A 409 3.56 -13.38 22.64
N LYS A 410 4.85 -13.74 22.72
CA LYS A 410 5.30 -15.12 22.62
C LYS A 410 4.50 -15.90 23.66
N ASN A 411 3.51 -16.64 23.20
CA ASN A 411 2.82 -17.61 24.02
C ASN A 411 3.89 -18.62 24.46
N ASN A 412 4.45 -18.40 25.66
CA ASN A 412 5.11 -19.43 26.43
C ASN A 412 4.04 -20.47 26.78
N THR A 413 3.71 -21.31 25.82
CA THR A 413 2.99 -22.57 25.96
C THR A 413 2.93 -23.23 24.58
N GLN A 414 3.94 -24.06 24.33
CA GLN A 414 3.90 -25.17 23.37
C GLN A 414 2.95 -26.29 23.85
N ALA A 415 1.82 -25.96 24.48
CA ALA A 415 0.83 -26.92 24.93
C ALA A 415 -0.55 -26.48 24.43
N ASP A 416 -1.13 -27.33 23.60
CA ASP A 416 -2.50 -27.38 23.07
C ASP A 416 -3.03 -26.28 22.14
N GLY A 417 -3.20 -26.68 20.88
CA GLY A 417 -3.93 -26.00 19.84
C GLY A 417 -5.45 -26.20 19.89
N GLN A 418 -6.05 -26.25 21.08
CA GLN A 418 -7.50 -26.37 21.23
C GLN A 418 -8.02 -25.22 22.12
N ASN A 419 -8.78 -24.31 21.51
CA ASN A 419 -9.56 -23.25 22.15
C ASN A 419 -8.79 -22.14 22.87
N ARG A 420 -8.01 -21.35 22.09
CA ARG A 420 -7.63 -20.01 22.54
C ARG A 420 -8.87 -19.11 22.47
N THR A 421 -9.43 -18.79 23.63
CA THR A 421 -10.47 -17.76 23.80
C THR A 421 -9.98 -16.44 23.22
N VAL A 422 -10.85 -15.73 22.49
CA VAL A 422 -10.51 -14.39 21.98
C VAL A 422 -10.43 -13.42 23.16
N PRO A 423 -9.31 -12.71 23.38
CA PRO A 423 -9.18 -11.78 24.50
C PRO A 423 -10.13 -10.58 24.39
N ASP A 424 -10.71 -10.14 25.52
CA ASP A 424 -11.70 -9.04 25.57
C ASP A 424 -11.20 -7.71 24.98
N LYS A 425 -9.88 -7.45 25.02
CA LYS A 425 -9.26 -6.26 24.42
C LYS A 425 -9.57 -6.08 22.94
N TRP A 426 -9.98 -7.14 22.24
CA TRP A 426 -10.32 -7.11 20.81
C TRP A 426 -11.79 -6.82 20.51
N ALA A 427 -12.65 -6.67 21.52
CA ALA A 427 -14.08 -6.42 21.31
C ALA A 427 -14.33 -5.15 20.47
N SER A 428 -13.62 -4.05 20.73
CA SER A 428 -13.76 -2.81 19.94
C SER A 428 -13.38 -3.03 18.47
N PHE A 429 -12.28 -3.73 18.21
CA PHE A 429 -11.87 -4.08 16.85
C PHE A 429 -12.94 -4.92 16.14
N VAL A 430 -13.51 -5.93 16.81
CA VAL A 430 -14.58 -6.76 16.23
C VAL A 430 -15.80 -5.91 15.89
N GLN A 431 -16.24 -5.05 16.81
CA GLN A 431 -17.40 -4.18 16.64
C GLN A 431 -17.22 -3.15 15.52
N GLU A 432 -16.04 -2.51 15.44
CA GLU A 432 -15.71 -1.57 14.36
C GLU A 432 -15.64 -2.25 12.99
N ASN A 433 -15.36 -3.56 12.95
CA ASN A 433 -15.21 -4.35 11.74
C ASN A 433 -16.38 -5.31 11.49
N LEU A 434 -17.54 -5.04 12.08
CA LEU A 434 -18.69 -5.96 12.09
C LEU A 434 -19.07 -6.49 10.70
N LEU A 435 -19.08 -5.63 9.67
CA LEU A 435 -19.39 -6.04 8.29
C LEU A 435 -18.41 -7.06 7.71
N VAL A 436 -17.15 -7.02 8.15
CA VAL A 436 -16.11 -7.97 7.74
C VAL A 436 -16.36 -9.34 8.37
N TYR A 437 -16.94 -9.39 9.58
CA TYR A 437 -17.33 -10.64 10.24
C TYR A 437 -18.66 -11.18 9.74
N THR A 438 -19.65 -10.32 9.47
CA THR A 438 -21.02 -10.77 9.16
C THR A 438 -21.27 -10.87 7.65
N LYS A 439 -21.08 -9.79 6.89
CA LYS A 439 -21.40 -9.76 5.45
C LYS A 439 -20.46 -10.62 4.62
N LEU A 440 -19.16 -10.59 4.90
CA LEU A 440 -18.23 -11.49 4.20
C LEU A 440 -18.43 -12.96 4.59
N PHE A 441 -18.85 -13.25 5.83
CA PHE A 441 -19.22 -14.61 6.22
C PHE A 441 -20.48 -15.08 5.48
N GLN A 442 -21.50 -14.24 5.33
CA GLN A 442 -22.66 -14.55 4.48
C GLN A 442 -22.24 -14.80 3.02
N GLY A 443 -21.34 -13.95 2.49
CA GLY A 443 -20.74 -14.15 1.17
C GLY A 443 -19.99 -15.47 1.05
N PHE A 444 -19.23 -15.86 2.09
CA PHE A 444 -18.55 -17.15 2.17
C PHE A 444 -19.54 -18.31 2.09
N LEU A 445 -20.58 -18.31 2.93
CA LEU A 445 -21.59 -19.37 2.96
C LEU A 445 -22.26 -19.54 1.59
N ASN A 446 -22.64 -18.44 0.96
CA ASN A 446 -23.21 -18.46 -0.38
C ASN A 446 -22.27 -19.08 -1.43
N ARG A 447 -20.94 -18.91 -1.29
CA ARG A 447 -19.97 -19.59 -2.16
C ARG A 447 -19.79 -21.05 -1.80
N ALA A 448 -19.70 -21.37 -0.51
CA ALA A 448 -19.51 -22.73 -0.01
C ALA A 448 -20.66 -23.65 -0.48
N MET A 449 -21.90 -23.17 -0.46
CA MET A 449 -23.08 -23.89 -0.97
C MET A 449 -23.03 -24.20 -2.48
N ARG A 450 -22.21 -23.47 -3.23
CA ARG A 450 -22.01 -23.64 -4.69
C ARG A 450 -20.70 -24.35 -5.03
N THR A 451 -19.89 -24.69 -4.03
CA THR A 451 -18.58 -25.31 -4.22
C THR A 451 -18.68 -26.81 -3.96
N ASP A 452 -18.01 -27.62 -4.78
CA ASP A 452 -17.89 -29.05 -4.52
C ASP A 452 -17.01 -29.30 -3.27
N LEU A 453 -17.63 -29.84 -2.22
CA LEU A 453 -16.99 -30.17 -0.95
C LEU A 453 -16.43 -31.60 -0.90
N VAL A 454 -16.62 -32.42 -1.94
CA VAL A 454 -15.90 -33.71 -2.06
C VAL A 454 -14.40 -33.45 -2.22
N ASN A 455 -14.03 -32.32 -2.84
CA ASN A 455 -12.65 -31.87 -2.91
C ASN A 455 -12.11 -31.47 -1.53
N ALA A 456 -11.07 -32.17 -1.07
CA ALA A 456 -10.42 -31.90 0.23
C ALA A 456 -9.92 -30.45 0.38
N LYS A 457 -9.49 -29.78 -0.70
CA LYS A 457 -9.07 -28.37 -0.65
C LYS A 457 -10.26 -27.45 -0.35
N SER A 458 -11.42 -27.73 -0.93
CA SER A 458 -12.67 -27.00 -0.70
C SER A 458 -13.22 -27.24 0.71
N ALA A 459 -13.25 -28.51 1.15
CA ALA A 459 -13.63 -28.87 2.51
C ALA A 459 -12.72 -28.20 3.56
N LEU A 460 -11.41 -28.14 3.30
CA LEU A 460 -10.45 -27.47 4.17
C LEU A 460 -10.73 -25.96 4.30
N MET A 461 -11.22 -25.30 3.25
CA MET A 461 -11.63 -23.89 3.32
C MET A 461 -12.79 -23.70 4.30
N VAL A 462 -13.83 -24.54 4.23
CA VAL A 462 -14.96 -24.52 5.17
C VAL A 462 -14.50 -24.79 6.60
N PHE A 463 -13.68 -25.83 6.79
CA PHE A 463 -13.12 -26.16 8.09
C PHE A 463 -12.35 -24.98 8.71
N ARG A 464 -11.55 -24.26 7.91
CA ARG A 464 -10.78 -23.11 8.39
C ARG A 464 -11.68 -21.97 8.84
N VAL A 465 -12.75 -21.67 8.13
CA VAL A 465 -13.73 -20.66 8.55
C VAL A 465 -14.42 -21.09 9.85
N ALA A 466 -14.92 -22.32 9.90
CA ALA A 466 -15.57 -22.86 11.10
C ALA A 466 -14.64 -22.79 12.33
N LYS A 467 -13.37 -23.15 12.16
CA LYS A 467 -12.35 -23.06 13.23
C LYS A 467 -12.16 -21.63 13.76
N VAL A 468 -12.35 -20.60 12.95
CA VAL A 468 -12.24 -19.21 13.40
C VAL A 468 -13.50 -18.78 14.14
N PHE A 469 -14.67 -19.02 13.54
CA PHE A 469 -15.94 -18.58 14.11
C PHE A 469 -16.36 -19.36 15.37
N VAL A 470 -15.79 -20.54 15.63
CA VAL A 470 -16.00 -21.30 16.86
C VAL A 470 -15.07 -20.90 18.01
N GLN A 471 -14.15 -19.93 17.80
CA GLN A 471 -13.29 -19.46 18.89
C GLN A 471 -14.15 -18.88 20.03
N PRO A 472 -13.93 -19.31 21.28
CA PRO A 472 -14.71 -18.80 22.41
C PRO A 472 -14.65 -17.27 22.50
N ASN A 473 -15.73 -16.63 22.96
CA ASN A 473 -15.91 -15.17 23.07
C ASN A 473 -16.15 -14.42 21.75
N LEU A 474 -15.73 -14.96 20.58
CA LEU A 474 -15.89 -14.25 19.31
C LEU A 474 -17.35 -13.99 18.94
N SER A 475 -18.22 -15.01 19.09
CA SER A 475 -19.65 -14.87 18.80
C SER A 475 -20.33 -13.82 19.68
N GLU A 476 -19.95 -13.75 20.96
CA GLU A 476 -20.49 -12.76 21.89
C GLU A 476 -20.06 -11.34 21.53
N MET A 477 -18.78 -11.15 21.14
CA MET A 477 -18.28 -9.86 20.66
C MET A 477 -19.04 -9.38 19.41
N ILE A 478 -19.31 -10.29 18.46
CA ILE A 478 -20.07 -9.99 17.24
C ILE A 478 -21.51 -9.61 17.61
N GLN A 479 -22.19 -10.40 18.44
CA GLN A 479 -23.57 -10.14 18.86
C GLN A 479 -23.74 -8.82 19.62
N LYS A 480 -22.79 -8.48 20.50
CA LYS A 480 -22.77 -7.18 21.19
C LYS A 480 -22.64 -6.00 20.23
N GLY A 481 -21.99 -6.20 19.08
CA GLY A 481 -21.90 -5.19 18.02
C GLY A 481 -23.14 -5.07 17.13
N ASP A 482 -23.88 -6.16 16.92
CA ASP A 482 -25.14 -6.17 16.13
C ASP A 482 -26.32 -5.51 16.88
N GLY A 483 -26.26 -5.40 18.20
CA GLY A 483 -27.27 -4.75 19.05
C GLY A 483 -27.09 -3.24 19.26
N LEU A 484 -26.06 -2.64 18.65
CA LEU A 484 -25.77 -1.20 18.60
C LEU A 484 -26.14 -0.64 17.22
#